data_AF-A0A2Z7D2Z3-F1
#
_entry.id   AF-A0A2Z7D2Z3-F1
#
_cell.length_a   1.000
_cell.length_b   1.000
_cell.length_c   1.000
_cell.angle_alpha   90.00
_cell.angle_beta   90.00
_cell.angle_gamma   90.00
#
_symmetry.space_group_name_H-M   'P 1'
#
loop_
_entity.id
_entity.type
_entity.pdbx_description
1 polymer ?
#
loop_
_entity_poly.entity_id
_entity_poly.type
_entity_poly.pdbx_seq_one_letter_code
_entity_poly.pdbx_strand_id
1 'polypeptide(L)'
;MSGTDVFKNLRSRTASVRASKDVTDADAKEEGKLYLGMDFGTSGARYALIDKNGSIQAEGKREYPLYMVILGHYCTTSSSVLKSEESVDWVKSWRTTLFALLEDIPVSLRAAVASISVDGTSATTLIVDSTTGEPLCRPFLYNESCPEALPVVKSIAPVNHTVCSGSSTLCKLVYWWNTFNSAKQSAILLHQADWLLWLLHGKLGVSDYNNALKVGYDPETESYPPWLLAQPYSCVLPTVQSPGSTIGFVKEIIRTHLGFPEDCVICTGTTDSIAAFIAARASRPGQAVTSLGSTLAIKLSSTQRVEDARFGVYSHRLDDKWLVGGASNTGGAVLRRIFTDEQLQKLSEQINSAEASLLDYYPLQDIGERFPVADPNMEPRLHPRPASDVEYLHGILESIARIEAKGYSLLEELGATPVEEVFTSGGGSKNEKWIAIRERVLGLPVRRALQTEAAYGAALLAMKGADISLNTDELVRFGECVNNFRGFTGSILVWSIFLTEILLLDMLWELVRYIGPLPGPLHTRAYPSIYQHLAAGFARELATRFDDVSYATSFVLVRTQRFDAMTDCPAFGFETSREFVVSAGLTSRGNTRRRFDL
;
A
#
# COMPACT_ATOMS: atom_id res chain seq x y z
N MET A 1 4.97 -13.32 62.56
CA MET A 1 4.65 -12.48 63.72
C MET A 1 5.58 -11.27 63.69
N SER A 2 5.01 -10.06 63.72
CA SER A 2 5.60 -8.72 63.98
C SER A 2 6.84 -8.31 63.15
N GLY A 3 6.97 -7.14 62.56
CA GLY A 3 6.29 -5.85 62.77
C GLY A 3 7.30 -4.75 62.41
N THR A 4 6.90 -3.87 61.48
CA THR A 4 7.24 -2.44 61.30
C THR A 4 8.46 -1.81 61.98
N ASP A 5 9.35 -1.22 61.17
CA ASP A 5 9.81 0.18 61.15
C ASP A 5 10.80 0.30 59.97
N VAL A 6 10.90 1.37 59.18
CA VAL A 6 11.55 2.66 59.46
C VAL A 6 11.19 3.61 58.31
N PHE A 7 10.75 4.85 58.61
CA PHE A 7 11.37 6.12 58.18
C PHE A 7 10.42 7.32 58.40
N LYS A 8 10.88 8.26 59.24
CA LYS A 8 10.34 9.60 59.48
C LYS A 8 11.30 10.65 58.89
N ASN A 9 10.69 11.77 58.48
CA ASN A 9 11.24 13.10 58.12
C ASN A 9 11.88 13.18 56.70
N LEU A 10 11.47 14.09 55.80
CA LEU A 10 11.36 15.55 55.98
C LEU A 10 10.32 16.22 55.07
N ARG A 11 9.98 17.45 55.46
CA ARG A 11 8.87 18.32 55.06
C ARG A 11 8.96 18.98 53.67
N SER A 12 7.77 19.13 53.08
CA SER A 12 7.20 20.24 52.28
C SER A 12 8.10 21.11 51.39
N ARG A 13 7.88 20.99 50.07
CA ARG A 13 7.71 22.15 49.17
C ARG A 13 6.51 21.88 48.25
N THR A 14 5.48 22.69 48.43
CA THR A 14 4.31 22.81 47.56
C THR A 14 4.75 23.35 46.20
N ALA A 15 4.59 22.55 45.15
CA ALA A 15 4.52 23.02 43.78
C ALA A 15 3.13 22.64 43.25
N SER A 16 2.36 23.65 42.87
CA SER A 16 1.03 23.52 42.28
C SER A 16 1.12 22.72 40.98
N VAL A 17 0.62 21.49 40.98
CA VAL A 17 0.32 20.78 39.75
C VAL A 17 -0.96 21.42 39.19
N ARG A 18 -0.80 22.18 38.10
CA ARG A 18 -1.92 22.50 37.21
C ARG A 18 -2.52 21.17 36.76
N ALA A 19 -3.80 20.95 37.05
CA ALA A 19 -4.58 19.88 36.45
C ALA A 19 -4.45 20.01 34.92
N SER A 20 -3.69 19.10 34.31
CA SER A 20 -3.62 18.96 32.87
C SER A 20 -4.84 18.16 32.43
N LYS A 21 -5.67 18.82 31.62
CA LYS A 21 -6.66 18.31 30.64
C LYS A 21 -7.27 16.95 30.92
N ASP A 22 -8.60 16.95 31.06
CA ASP A 22 -9.46 15.77 30.89
C ASP A 22 -8.99 14.93 29.70
N VAL A 23 -8.31 13.82 30.00
CA VAL A 23 -8.05 12.73 29.07
C VAL A 23 -9.38 12.01 28.94
N THR A 24 -9.97 12.02 27.75
CA THR A 24 -11.24 11.34 27.53
C THR A 24 -11.02 9.82 27.61
N ASP A 25 -12.04 9.03 27.96
CA ASP A 25 -11.96 7.55 27.96
C ASP A 25 -11.53 6.96 26.59
N ALA A 26 -11.68 7.74 25.51
CA ALA A 26 -11.19 7.43 24.18
C ALA A 26 -9.66 7.57 24.07
N ASP A 27 -9.09 8.66 24.60
CA ASP A 27 -7.63 8.90 24.62
C ASP A 27 -6.88 7.83 25.46
N ALA A 28 -7.48 7.40 26.57
CA ALA A 28 -6.94 6.33 27.43
C ALA A 28 -7.06 4.94 26.78
N LYS A 29 -8.07 4.70 25.94
CA LYS A 29 -8.20 3.47 25.13
C LYS A 29 -7.21 3.42 23.97
N GLU A 30 -6.79 4.55 23.42
CA GLU A 30 -5.79 4.60 22.36
C GLU A 30 -4.36 4.37 22.85
N GLU A 31 -4.01 4.78 24.08
CA GLU A 31 -2.64 4.62 24.61
C GLU A 31 -2.20 3.16 24.78
N GLY A 32 -3.13 2.20 24.81
CA GLY A 32 -2.84 0.78 24.96
C GLY A 32 -2.86 -0.04 23.66
N LYS A 33 -3.20 0.53 22.50
CA LYS A 33 -3.35 -0.24 21.25
C LYS A 33 -2.00 -0.55 20.60
N LEU A 34 -1.91 -1.77 20.06
CA LEU A 34 -0.75 -2.28 19.34
C LEU A 34 -1.12 -2.69 17.92
N TYR A 35 -0.17 -2.54 17.00
CA TYR A 35 -0.36 -2.75 15.58
C TYR A 35 0.67 -3.74 15.07
N LEU A 36 0.21 -4.85 14.50
CA LEU A 36 1.05 -5.95 14.07
C LEU A 36 1.31 -5.86 12.57
N GLY A 37 2.58 -5.83 12.20
CA GLY A 37 3.01 -6.03 10.82
C GLY A 37 3.82 -7.30 10.68
N MET A 38 3.64 -8.02 9.57
CA MET A 38 4.41 -9.22 9.25
C MET A 38 4.99 -9.13 7.84
N ASP A 39 6.27 -9.45 7.69
CA ASP A 39 6.97 -9.52 6.40
C ASP A 39 7.20 -11.00 6.06
N PHE A 40 6.64 -11.44 4.93
CA PHE A 40 6.88 -12.77 4.35
C PHE A 40 7.82 -12.69 3.15
N GLY A 41 9.09 -12.45 3.46
CA GLY A 41 10.18 -12.44 2.49
C GLY A 41 10.55 -13.82 1.95
N THR A 42 11.76 -13.93 1.39
CA THR A 42 12.19 -15.07 0.56
C THR A 42 12.68 -16.28 1.36
N SER A 43 13.33 -16.07 2.50
CA SER A 43 13.98 -17.14 3.28
C SER A 43 13.33 -17.38 4.65
N GLY A 44 12.39 -16.53 5.05
CA GLY A 44 11.67 -16.62 6.31
C GLY A 44 10.71 -15.45 6.44
N ALA A 45 10.01 -15.42 7.56
CA ALA A 45 9.08 -14.35 7.89
C ALA A 45 9.40 -13.75 9.26
N ARG A 46 9.02 -12.49 9.45
CA ARG A 46 9.22 -11.77 10.72
C ARG A 46 8.01 -10.92 11.04
N TYR A 47 7.83 -10.57 12.31
CA TYR A 47 6.82 -9.62 12.74
C TYR A 47 7.45 -8.45 13.51
N ALA A 48 6.78 -7.31 13.45
CA ALA A 48 7.00 -6.17 14.33
C ALA A 48 5.66 -5.76 14.94
N LEU A 49 5.63 -5.59 16.25
CA LEU A 49 4.48 -5.12 17.00
C LEU A 49 4.80 -3.74 17.55
N ILE A 50 4.05 -2.73 17.13
CA ILE A 50 4.33 -1.33 17.47
C ILE A 50 3.18 -0.69 18.23
N ASP A 51 3.46 0.33 19.03
CA ASP A 51 2.45 1.23 19.58
C ASP A 51 2.12 2.39 18.62
N LYS A 52 1.20 3.28 19.02
CA LYS A 52 0.79 4.46 18.23
C LYS A 52 1.90 5.46 17.92
N ASN A 53 2.98 5.47 18.70
CA ASN A 53 4.14 6.31 18.44
C ASN A 53 5.12 5.63 17.45
N GLY A 54 4.85 4.35 17.15
CA GLY A 54 5.71 3.48 16.38
C GLY A 54 6.91 2.96 17.17
N SER A 55 6.85 2.92 18.49
CA SER A 55 7.85 2.22 19.29
C SER A 55 7.60 0.71 19.19
N ILE A 56 8.65 -0.06 18.95
CA ILE A 56 8.58 -1.53 18.89
C ILE A 56 8.38 -2.07 20.31
N GLN A 57 7.30 -2.81 20.51
CA GLN A 57 6.96 -3.48 21.76
C GLN A 57 7.37 -4.95 21.75
N ALA A 58 7.35 -5.58 20.57
CA ALA A 58 7.86 -6.92 20.35
C ALA A 58 8.26 -7.12 18.88
N GLU A 59 9.22 -8.00 18.65
CA GLU A 59 9.63 -8.45 17.32
C GLU A 59 9.96 -9.95 17.37
N GLY A 60 9.79 -10.63 16.25
CA GLY A 60 10.09 -12.04 16.14
C GLY A 60 10.37 -12.46 14.71
N LYS A 61 11.10 -13.55 14.53
CA LYS A 61 11.47 -14.08 13.22
C LYS A 61 11.44 -15.61 13.23
N ARG A 62 10.96 -16.18 12.13
CA ARG A 62 10.97 -17.62 11.86
C ARG A 62 11.52 -17.88 10.47
N GLU A 63 12.33 -18.93 10.35
CA GLU A 63 12.70 -19.47 9.05
C GLU A 63 11.59 -20.38 8.54
N TYR A 64 11.48 -20.53 7.22
CA TYR A 64 10.47 -21.42 6.64
C TYR A 64 10.83 -22.89 6.90
N PRO A 65 9.95 -23.69 7.52
CA PRO A 65 10.17 -25.12 7.63
C PRO A 65 10.17 -25.76 6.25
N LEU A 66 11.10 -26.68 6.00
CA LEU A 66 11.22 -27.35 4.71
C LEU A 66 10.25 -28.55 4.66
N TYR A 67 9.16 -28.40 3.92
CA TYR A 67 8.27 -29.50 3.58
C TYR A 67 8.51 -29.90 2.14
N MET A 68 9.02 -31.12 1.91
CA MET A 68 9.23 -31.64 0.55
C MET A 68 7.98 -32.36 0.06
N VAL A 69 7.61 -32.13 -1.20
CA VAL A 69 6.53 -32.85 -1.88
C VAL A 69 7.02 -33.45 -3.19
N ILE A 70 6.60 -34.69 -3.44
CA ILE A 70 6.82 -35.36 -4.73
C ILE A 70 5.81 -34.79 -5.72
N LEU A 71 6.31 -34.20 -6.81
CA LEU A 71 5.55 -33.44 -7.82
C LEU A 71 4.49 -34.25 -8.58
N GLY A 72 4.30 -35.54 -8.29
CA GLY A 72 3.24 -36.38 -8.87
C GLY A 72 1.80 -35.89 -8.61
N HIS A 73 1.60 -34.94 -7.68
CA HIS A 73 0.28 -34.37 -7.35
C HIS A 73 0.10 -32.89 -7.73
N TYR A 74 1.15 -32.20 -8.16
CA TYR A 74 1.09 -30.78 -8.57
C TYR A 74 1.60 -30.65 -10.01
N CYS A 75 0.72 -30.29 -10.95
CA CYS A 75 1.06 -30.12 -12.36
C CYS A 75 2.18 -29.09 -12.56
N THR A 76 3.29 -29.54 -13.15
CA THR A 76 4.51 -28.77 -13.37
C THR A 76 4.49 -27.99 -14.68
N THR A 77 5.26 -26.90 -14.71
CA THR A 77 5.55 -26.15 -15.92
C THR A 77 6.47 -26.95 -16.85
N SER A 78 6.04 -27.20 -18.10
CA SER A 78 6.93 -27.76 -19.13
C SER A 78 7.95 -26.71 -19.56
N SER A 79 9.24 -27.08 -19.50
CA SER A 79 10.42 -26.38 -20.03
C SER A 79 11.18 -25.46 -19.06
N SER A 80 11.97 -26.04 -18.16
CA SER A 80 13.44 -26.08 -18.29
C SER A 80 14.10 -26.58 -17.00
N VAL A 81 14.78 -27.72 -17.09
CA VAL A 81 15.90 -28.18 -16.24
C VAL A 81 15.77 -27.93 -14.73
N LEU A 82 15.09 -28.82 -14.00
CA LEU A 82 15.58 -29.31 -12.71
C LEU A 82 15.21 -30.78 -12.51
N LYS A 83 16.25 -31.60 -12.50
CA LYS A 83 16.27 -32.94 -11.92
C LYS A 83 16.15 -32.81 -10.40
N SER A 84 14.93 -32.78 -9.89
CA SER A 84 14.55 -33.34 -8.60
C SER A 84 13.03 -33.40 -8.56
N GLU A 85 12.47 -34.59 -8.41
CA GLU A 85 11.01 -34.81 -8.28
C GLU A 85 10.43 -34.23 -6.98
N GLU A 86 11.27 -33.61 -6.14
CA GLU A 86 10.90 -32.96 -4.90
C GLU A 86 10.93 -31.44 -5.04
N SER A 87 9.84 -30.79 -4.63
CA SER A 87 9.76 -29.33 -4.50
C SER A 87 9.31 -28.94 -3.09
N VAL A 88 9.62 -27.71 -2.68
CA VAL A 88 9.17 -27.19 -1.38
C VAL A 88 7.67 -26.89 -1.45
N ASP A 89 6.91 -27.42 -0.51
CA ASP A 89 5.51 -27.05 -0.27
C ASP A 89 5.44 -25.70 0.44
N TRP A 90 5.60 -24.64 -0.36
CA TRP A 90 5.56 -23.26 0.11
C TRP A 90 4.25 -22.90 0.81
N VAL A 91 3.13 -23.47 0.37
CA VAL A 91 1.81 -23.23 0.95
C VAL A 91 1.81 -23.67 2.41
N LYS A 92 2.25 -24.91 2.66
CA LYS A 92 2.36 -25.45 4.01
C LYS A 92 3.43 -24.72 4.82
N SER A 93 4.58 -24.40 4.24
CA SER A 93 5.65 -23.66 4.92
C SER A 93 5.19 -22.28 5.38
N TRP A 94 4.54 -21.50 4.51
CA TRP A 94 4.01 -20.18 4.83
C TRP A 94 2.89 -20.25 5.87
N ARG A 95 1.94 -21.18 5.71
CA ARG A 95 0.85 -21.38 6.68
C ARG A 95 1.38 -21.71 8.07
N THR A 96 2.29 -22.68 8.19
CA THR A 96 2.92 -23.04 9.48
C THR A 96 3.64 -21.83 10.08
N THR A 97 4.37 -21.08 9.26
CA THR A 97 5.16 -19.93 9.73
C THR A 97 4.27 -18.79 10.21
N LEU A 98 3.14 -18.53 9.54
CA LEU A 98 2.15 -17.53 9.96
C LEU A 98 1.64 -17.81 11.37
N PHE A 99 1.13 -19.02 11.61
CA PHE A 99 0.58 -19.35 12.92
C PHE A 99 1.67 -19.42 14.00
N ALA A 100 2.87 -19.93 13.68
CA ALA A 100 4.00 -19.92 14.61
C ALA A 100 4.42 -18.50 15.01
N LEU A 101 4.46 -17.55 14.08
CA LEU A 101 4.78 -16.14 14.40
C LEU A 101 3.69 -15.48 15.25
N LEU A 102 2.41 -15.78 15.00
CA LEU A 102 1.31 -15.29 15.84
C LEU A 102 1.39 -15.86 17.26
N GLU A 103 1.79 -17.13 17.41
CA GLU A 103 2.07 -17.75 18.70
C GLU A 103 3.29 -17.15 19.40
N ASP A 104 4.28 -16.65 18.67
CA ASP A 104 5.47 -16.00 19.24
C ASP A 104 5.18 -14.61 19.83
N ILE A 105 4.00 -14.03 19.55
CA ILE A 105 3.61 -12.75 20.16
C ILE A 105 3.41 -12.96 21.67
N PRO A 106 4.06 -12.14 22.54
CA PRO A 106 3.91 -12.28 23.98
C PRO A 106 2.44 -12.26 24.41
N VAL A 107 2.04 -13.27 25.19
CA VAL A 107 0.63 -13.45 25.63
C VAL A 107 0.06 -12.19 26.28
N SER A 108 0.87 -11.46 27.06
CA SER A 108 0.48 -10.21 27.73
C SER A 108 0.14 -9.07 26.77
N LEU A 109 0.59 -9.12 25.51
CA LEU A 109 0.39 -8.07 24.51
C LEU A 109 -0.74 -8.39 23.53
N ARG A 110 -1.16 -9.65 23.40
CA ARG A 110 -2.13 -10.08 22.37
C ARG A 110 -3.49 -9.40 22.50
N ALA A 111 -3.96 -9.20 23.72
CA ALA A 111 -5.23 -8.51 24.00
C ALA A 111 -5.23 -7.02 23.59
N ALA A 112 -4.05 -6.44 23.36
CA ALA A 112 -3.88 -5.06 22.93
C ALA A 112 -3.72 -4.91 21.40
N VAL A 113 -3.62 -6.01 20.65
CA VAL A 113 -3.42 -5.95 19.19
C VAL A 113 -4.72 -5.51 18.51
N ALA A 114 -4.76 -4.26 18.06
CA ALA A 114 -5.91 -3.65 17.42
C ALA A 114 -6.01 -4.00 15.94
N SER A 115 -4.88 -4.20 15.26
CA SER A 115 -4.89 -4.56 13.84
C SER A 115 -3.67 -5.34 13.38
N ILE A 116 -3.82 -6.02 12.24
CA ILE A 116 -2.77 -6.80 11.59
C ILE A 116 -2.71 -6.49 10.09
N SER A 117 -1.50 -6.30 9.55
CA SER A 117 -1.24 -6.26 8.10
C SER A 117 -0.02 -7.11 7.76
N VAL A 118 0.05 -7.58 6.51
CA VAL A 118 1.10 -8.48 6.01
C VAL A 118 1.64 -7.93 4.71
N ASP A 119 2.95 -7.87 4.57
CA ASP A 119 3.60 -7.70 3.27
C ASP A 119 4.18 -9.03 2.76
N GLY A 120 4.37 -9.09 1.44
CA GLY A 120 4.93 -10.26 0.78
C GLY A 120 5.73 -9.92 -0.46
N THR A 121 6.35 -10.93 -1.04
CA THR A 121 7.17 -10.77 -2.24
C THR A 121 6.32 -10.34 -3.46
N SER A 122 6.79 -9.34 -4.19
CA SER A 122 6.11 -8.82 -5.38
C SER A 122 5.95 -9.88 -6.47
N ALA A 123 4.74 -10.04 -7.01
CA ALA A 123 4.38 -10.99 -8.07
C ALA A 123 4.51 -12.48 -7.73
N THR A 124 4.57 -12.86 -6.45
CA THR A 124 4.26 -14.24 -6.07
C THR A 124 2.76 -14.47 -6.24
N THR A 125 2.38 -15.45 -7.07
CA THR A 125 1.00 -15.66 -7.53
C THR A 125 0.46 -16.99 -7.01
N LEU A 126 -0.72 -16.94 -6.40
CA LEU A 126 -1.51 -18.10 -6.02
C LEU A 126 -2.83 -18.08 -6.80
N ILE A 127 -3.19 -19.22 -7.37
CA ILE A 127 -4.53 -19.44 -7.92
C ILE A 127 -5.23 -20.43 -7.00
N VAL A 128 -6.30 -19.99 -6.35
CA VAL A 128 -7.01 -20.75 -5.32
C VAL A 128 -8.43 -21.07 -5.73
N ASP A 129 -9.01 -22.10 -5.13
CA ASP A 129 -10.41 -22.42 -5.28
C ASP A 129 -11.27 -21.42 -4.48
N SER A 130 -12.32 -20.89 -5.09
CA SER A 130 -13.17 -19.83 -4.54
C SER A 130 -14.06 -20.31 -3.40
N THR A 131 -14.22 -21.62 -3.25
CA THR A 131 -15.07 -22.24 -2.21
C THR A 131 -14.23 -22.61 -0.99
N THR A 132 -13.04 -23.16 -1.21
CA THR A 132 -12.18 -23.68 -0.14
C THR A 132 -11.03 -22.75 0.24
N GLY A 133 -10.58 -21.89 -0.69
CA GLY A 133 -9.36 -21.08 -0.58
C GLY A 133 -8.06 -21.87 -0.62
N GLU A 134 -8.13 -23.18 -0.89
CA GLU A 134 -6.95 -24.01 -1.10
C GLU A 134 -6.37 -23.75 -2.50
N PRO A 135 -5.03 -23.74 -2.64
CA PRO A 135 -4.39 -23.56 -3.94
C PRO A 135 -4.74 -24.66 -4.94
N LEU A 136 -5.16 -24.27 -6.15
CA LEU A 136 -5.45 -25.17 -7.27
C LEU A 136 -4.17 -25.72 -7.92
N CYS A 137 -3.04 -25.08 -7.67
CA CYS A 137 -1.71 -25.50 -8.10
C CYS A 137 -0.65 -24.95 -7.13
N ARG A 138 0.61 -25.33 -7.32
CA ARG A 138 1.71 -24.73 -6.56
C ARG A 138 1.75 -23.21 -6.80
N PRO A 139 2.17 -22.40 -5.82
CA PRO A 139 2.46 -21.00 -6.05
C PRO A 139 3.51 -20.80 -7.14
N PHE A 140 3.36 -19.75 -7.94
CA PHE A 140 4.39 -19.26 -8.84
C PHE A 140 5.18 -18.16 -8.11
N LEU A 141 6.43 -18.43 -7.73
CA LEU A 141 7.21 -17.52 -6.90
C LEU A 141 7.66 -16.26 -7.67
N TYR A 142 7.97 -15.18 -6.95
CA TYR A 142 8.39 -13.89 -7.49
C TYR A 142 9.54 -13.98 -8.52
N ASN A 143 10.48 -14.90 -8.34
CA ASN A 143 11.65 -15.10 -9.18
C ASN A 143 11.43 -16.07 -10.36
N GLU A 144 10.24 -16.67 -10.46
CA GLU A 144 9.86 -17.51 -11.60
C GLU A 144 9.35 -16.65 -12.76
N SER A 145 9.62 -17.12 -13.98
CA SER A 145 9.22 -16.48 -15.23
C SER A 145 8.46 -17.47 -16.11
N CYS A 146 7.42 -16.99 -16.80
CA CYS A 146 6.63 -17.74 -17.76
C CYS A 146 6.82 -17.15 -19.17
N PRO A 147 7.98 -17.36 -19.82
CA PRO A 147 8.30 -16.74 -21.11
C PRO A 147 7.34 -17.16 -22.24
N GLU A 148 6.70 -18.33 -22.14
CA GLU A 148 5.73 -18.82 -23.12
C GLU A 148 4.44 -17.98 -23.15
N ALA A 149 4.09 -17.36 -22.02
CA ALA A 149 2.91 -16.48 -21.92
C ALA A 149 3.22 -15.03 -22.35
N LEU A 150 4.50 -14.64 -22.37
CA LEU A 150 4.92 -13.26 -22.64
C LEU A 150 4.48 -12.73 -24.01
N PRO A 151 4.52 -13.50 -25.13
CA PRO A 151 4.01 -13.02 -26.42
C PRO A 151 2.52 -12.67 -26.37
N VAL A 152 1.71 -13.47 -25.66
CA VAL A 152 0.29 -13.20 -25.47
C VAL A 152 0.08 -11.91 -24.67
N VAL A 153 0.80 -11.76 -23.55
CA VAL A 153 0.72 -10.53 -22.72
C VAL A 153 1.13 -9.29 -23.51
N LYS A 154 2.21 -9.34 -24.29
CA LYS A 154 2.65 -8.23 -25.15
C LYS A 154 1.66 -7.91 -26.28
N SER A 155 0.81 -8.86 -26.67
CA SER A 155 -0.20 -8.65 -27.72
C SER A 155 -1.45 -7.91 -27.22
N ILE A 156 -1.71 -7.91 -25.91
CA ILE A 156 -2.91 -7.31 -25.30
C ILE A 156 -2.60 -6.06 -24.49
N ALA A 157 -1.46 -6.00 -23.81
CA ALA A 157 -1.09 -4.88 -22.95
C ALA A 157 -0.44 -3.77 -23.78
N PRO A 158 -0.55 -2.50 -23.34
CA PRO A 158 0.19 -1.40 -23.94
C PRO A 158 1.69 -1.71 -24.04
N VAL A 159 2.31 -1.19 -25.10
CA VAL A 159 3.76 -1.31 -25.28
C VAL A 159 4.47 -0.76 -24.04
N ASN A 160 5.50 -1.47 -23.57
CA ASN A 160 6.29 -1.09 -22.40
C ASN A 160 5.55 -1.06 -21.04
N HIS A 161 4.31 -1.55 -20.95
CA HIS A 161 3.61 -1.65 -19.68
C HIS A 161 4.35 -2.57 -18.69
N THR A 162 4.29 -2.28 -17.38
CA THR A 162 4.92 -3.07 -16.30
C THR A 162 4.59 -4.58 -16.30
N VAL A 163 3.48 -4.98 -16.92
CA VAL A 163 3.08 -6.40 -17.04
C VAL A 163 3.81 -7.13 -18.16
N CYS A 164 4.48 -6.42 -19.08
CA CYS A 164 5.21 -6.99 -20.22
C CYS A 164 6.57 -7.59 -19.82
N SER A 165 6.61 -8.32 -18.71
CA SER A 165 7.74 -9.09 -18.19
C SER A 165 7.30 -10.53 -17.93
N GLY A 166 8.14 -11.51 -18.29
CA GLY A 166 7.85 -12.93 -18.07
C GLY A 166 7.63 -13.30 -16.60
N SER A 167 8.19 -12.53 -15.66
CA SER A 167 7.99 -12.72 -14.21
C SER A 167 6.78 -11.98 -13.63
N SER A 168 6.02 -11.25 -14.45
CA SER A 168 4.81 -10.55 -14.00
C SER A 168 3.73 -11.52 -13.53
N THR A 169 2.88 -11.07 -12.61
CA THR A 169 1.69 -11.82 -12.17
C THR A 169 0.79 -12.13 -13.37
N LEU A 170 0.65 -11.20 -14.33
CA LEU A 170 -0.16 -11.42 -15.53
C LEU A 170 0.40 -12.55 -16.41
N CYS A 171 1.71 -12.63 -16.64
CA CYS A 171 2.30 -13.74 -17.38
C CYS A 171 2.05 -15.08 -16.68
N LYS A 172 2.16 -15.13 -15.35
CA LYS A 172 1.87 -16.33 -14.54
C LYS A 172 0.39 -16.73 -14.64
N LEU A 173 -0.52 -15.76 -14.59
CA LEU A 173 -1.95 -16.00 -14.76
C LEU A 173 -2.28 -16.53 -16.17
N VAL A 174 -1.76 -15.91 -17.23
CA VAL A 174 -1.97 -16.35 -18.61
C VAL A 174 -1.40 -17.75 -18.83
N TYR A 175 -0.22 -18.01 -18.28
CA TYR A 175 0.39 -19.33 -18.31
C TYR A 175 -0.50 -20.38 -17.65
N TRP A 176 -0.97 -20.11 -16.43
CA TRP A 176 -1.87 -21.00 -15.71
C TRP A 176 -3.18 -21.22 -16.49
N TRP A 177 -3.78 -20.15 -16.99
CA TRP A 177 -5.03 -20.21 -17.73
C TRP A 177 -4.92 -21.08 -18.99
N ASN A 178 -3.80 -21.02 -19.69
CA ASN A 178 -3.61 -21.80 -20.93
C ASN A 178 -3.15 -23.24 -20.67
N THR A 179 -2.50 -23.51 -19.54
CA THR A 179 -1.92 -24.82 -19.23
C THR A 179 -2.89 -25.72 -18.47
N PHE A 180 -3.71 -25.16 -17.58
CA PHE A 180 -4.57 -25.91 -16.66
C PHE A 180 -6.03 -25.84 -17.13
N ASN A 181 -6.65 -27.00 -17.40
CA ASN A 181 -8.01 -27.08 -17.94
C ASN A 181 -9.13 -27.18 -16.88
N SER A 182 -8.80 -27.59 -15.66
CA SER A 182 -9.77 -27.79 -14.57
C SER A 182 -9.95 -26.52 -13.72
N ALA A 183 -11.12 -26.41 -13.07
CA ALA A 183 -11.42 -25.45 -12.00
C ALA A 183 -11.34 -23.95 -12.34
N LYS A 184 -11.29 -23.55 -13.62
CA LYS A 184 -11.27 -22.13 -14.03
C LYS A 184 -12.46 -21.32 -13.50
N GLN A 185 -13.64 -21.94 -13.40
CA GLN A 185 -14.86 -21.27 -12.93
C GLN A 185 -14.88 -21.01 -11.43
N SER A 186 -14.11 -21.78 -10.65
CA SER A 186 -13.94 -21.57 -9.21
C SER A 186 -12.57 -20.97 -8.89
N ALA A 187 -11.84 -20.41 -9.85
CA ALA A 187 -10.51 -19.88 -9.60
C ALA A 187 -10.54 -18.41 -9.16
N ILE A 188 -9.75 -18.07 -8.17
CA ILE A 188 -9.46 -16.69 -7.76
C ILE A 188 -7.95 -16.50 -7.70
N LEU A 189 -7.46 -15.40 -8.25
CA LEU A 189 -6.08 -14.97 -8.12
C LEU A 189 -5.87 -14.23 -6.81
N LEU A 190 -4.84 -14.63 -6.07
CA LEU A 190 -4.35 -13.95 -4.88
C LEU A 190 -2.83 -13.81 -4.95
N HIS A 191 -2.30 -12.79 -4.28
CA HIS A 191 -0.87 -12.69 -4.01
C HIS A 191 -0.53 -13.35 -2.68
N GLN A 192 0.76 -13.51 -2.40
CA GLN A 192 1.24 -14.13 -1.15
C GLN A 192 0.64 -13.46 0.10
N ALA A 193 0.70 -12.12 0.17
CA ALA A 193 0.14 -11.35 1.28
C ALA A 193 -1.38 -11.54 1.39
N ASP A 194 -2.09 -11.44 0.27
CA ASP A 194 -3.56 -11.61 0.21
C ASP A 194 -3.99 -12.97 0.76
N TRP A 195 -3.31 -14.05 0.37
CA TRP A 195 -3.64 -15.40 0.82
C TRP A 195 -3.35 -15.60 2.31
N LEU A 196 -2.22 -15.05 2.80
CA LEU A 196 -1.88 -15.07 4.23
C LEU A 196 -2.91 -14.31 5.07
N LEU A 197 -3.32 -13.13 4.62
CA LEU A 197 -4.39 -12.35 5.26
C LEU A 197 -5.71 -13.12 5.23
N TRP A 198 -6.06 -13.76 4.11
CA TRP A 198 -7.27 -14.57 4.00
C TRP A 198 -7.33 -15.70 5.03
N LEU A 199 -6.19 -16.33 5.38
CA LEU A 199 -6.15 -17.31 6.46
C LEU A 199 -6.65 -16.71 7.79
N LEU A 200 -6.44 -15.41 8.00
CA LEU A 200 -6.84 -14.67 9.20
C LEU A 200 -8.26 -14.11 9.17
N HIS A 201 -8.75 -13.57 8.04
CA HIS A 201 -10.08 -12.91 7.96
C HIS A 201 -11.14 -13.68 7.17
N GLY A 202 -10.75 -14.60 6.28
CA GLY A 202 -11.66 -15.53 5.61
C GLY A 202 -12.45 -15.01 4.40
N LYS A 203 -12.20 -13.78 3.95
CA LYS A 203 -12.85 -13.19 2.77
C LYS A 203 -11.96 -13.35 1.53
N LEU A 204 -12.33 -14.21 0.57
CA LEU A 204 -11.53 -14.41 -0.65
C LEU A 204 -11.68 -13.26 -1.63
N GLY A 205 -10.71 -13.09 -2.52
CA GLY A 205 -10.79 -12.15 -3.65
C GLY A 205 -10.61 -10.69 -3.25
N VAL A 206 -9.83 -10.41 -2.20
CA VAL A 206 -9.43 -9.05 -1.81
C VAL A 206 -7.93 -8.93 -1.94
N SER A 207 -7.46 -7.87 -2.60
CA SER A 207 -6.05 -7.54 -2.78
C SER A 207 -5.83 -6.03 -2.60
N ASP A 208 -4.57 -5.60 -2.57
CA ASP A 208 -4.19 -4.19 -2.61
C ASP A 208 -3.59 -3.80 -3.96
N TYR A 209 -3.64 -2.51 -4.29
CA TYR A 209 -3.17 -2.03 -5.59
C TYR A 209 -1.66 -2.24 -5.81
N ASN A 210 -0.83 -2.38 -4.75
CA ASN A 210 0.61 -2.60 -4.92
C ASN A 210 0.92 -4.04 -5.31
N ASN A 211 0.21 -5.01 -4.71
CA ASN A 211 0.28 -6.40 -5.13
C ASN A 211 -0.36 -6.60 -6.52
N ALA A 212 -1.51 -5.99 -6.78
CA ALA A 212 -2.23 -6.10 -8.06
C ALA A 212 -1.56 -5.38 -9.25
N LEU A 213 -0.61 -4.47 -9.03
CA LEU A 213 0.08 -3.70 -10.07
C LEU A 213 0.63 -4.60 -11.19
N LYS A 214 1.29 -5.70 -10.84
CA LYS A 214 1.92 -6.62 -11.80
C LYS A 214 0.96 -7.62 -12.44
N VAL A 215 -0.32 -7.58 -12.08
CA VAL A 215 -1.39 -8.23 -12.84
C VAL A 215 -1.99 -7.28 -13.90
N GLY A 216 -1.79 -5.97 -13.73
CA GLY A 216 -2.28 -4.94 -14.63
C GLY A 216 -3.36 -4.04 -14.04
N TYR A 217 -3.61 -4.08 -12.72
CA TYR A 217 -4.44 -3.07 -12.08
C TYR A 217 -3.78 -1.69 -12.25
N ASP A 218 -4.55 -0.69 -12.66
CA ASP A 218 -4.07 0.68 -12.77
C ASP A 218 -4.43 1.44 -11.49
N PRO A 219 -3.45 1.74 -10.61
CA PRO A 219 -3.71 2.46 -9.39
C PRO A 219 -4.05 3.93 -9.62
N GLU A 220 -3.83 4.51 -10.80
CA GLU A 220 -4.21 5.89 -11.09
C GLU A 220 -5.71 6.01 -11.35
N THR A 221 -6.26 5.11 -12.16
CA THR A 221 -7.69 5.06 -12.45
C THR A 221 -8.47 4.19 -11.46
N GLU A 222 -7.76 3.55 -10.53
CA GLU A 222 -8.30 2.64 -9.51
C GLU A 222 -9.15 1.51 -10.10
N SER A 223 -8.73 0.97 -11.25
CA SER A 223 -9.48 -0.04 -11.98
C SER A 223 -8.59 -0.99 -12.78
N TYR A 224 -9.11 -2.17 -13.12
CA TYR A 224 -8.52 -2.97 -14.19
C TYR A 224 -8.83 -2.34 -15.56
N PRO A 225 -7.83 -2.22 -16.45
CA PRO A 225 -8.01 -1.57 -17.73
C PRO A 225 -8.83 -2.43 -18.71
N PRO A 226 -9.51 -1.83 -19.70
CA PRO A 226 -10.38 -2.55 -20.62
C PRO A 226 -9.70 -3.70 -21.39
N TRP A 227 -8.41 -3.55 -21.74
CA TRP A 227 -7.66 -4.58 -22.46
C TRP A 227 -7.48 -5.86 -21.63
N LEU A 228 -7.44 -5.74 -20.29
CA LEU A 228 -7.35 -6.87 -19.36
C LEU A 228 -8.75 -7.44 -19.08
N LEU A 229 -9.76 -6.58 -18.90
CA LEU A 229 -11.14 -7.01 -18.64
C LEU A 229 -11.76 -7.78 -19.80
N ALA A 230 -11.34 -7.51 -21.04
CA ALA A 230 -11.78 -8.23 -22.24
C ALA A 230 -11.26 -9.67 -22.33
N GLN A 231 -10.34 -10.08 -21.46
CA GLN A 231 -9.72 -11.40 -21.48
C GLN A 231 -10.56 -12.44 -20.72
N PRO A 232 -10.53 -13.73 -21.10
CA PRO A 232 -11.34 -14.75 -20.46
C PRO A 232 -10.99 -15.01 -18.98
N TYR A 233 -9.76 -14.69 -18.57
CA TYR A 233 -9.29 -14.80 -17.18
C TYR A 233 -9.59 -13.55 -16.34
N SER A 234 -10.29 -12.55 -16.86
CA SER A 234 -10.67 -11.38 -16.05
C SER A 234 -11.58 -11.75 -14.88
N CYS A 235 -12.31 -12.87 -14.98
CA CYS A 235 -13.19 -13.38 -13.93
C CYS A 235 -12.46 -13.89 -12.67
N VAL A 236 -11.15 -14.13 -12.74
CA VAL A 236 -10.37 -14.58 -11.56
C VAL A 236 -9.71 -13.43 -10.81
N LEU A 237 -9.79 -12.21 -11.32
CA LEU A 237 -9.12 -11.05 -10.73
C LEU A 237 -9.74 -10.68 -9.38
N PRO A 238 -8.93 -10.38 -8.34
CA PRO A 238 -9.46 -9.98 -7.06
C PRO A 238 -10.06 -8.57 -7.11
N THR A 239 -10.94 -8.24 -6.17
CA THR A 239 -11.26 -6.85 -5.86
C THR A 239 -10.05 -6.17 -5.24
N VAL A 240 -9.82 -4.91 -5.58
CA VAL A 240 -8.61 -4.17 -5.17
C VAL A 240 -9.00 -3.01 -4.26
N GLN A 241 -8.28 -2.86 -3.16
CA GLN A 241 -8.41 -1.75 -2.21
C GLN A 241 -7.07 -1.03 -2.03
N SER A 242 -7.06 0.05 -1.26
CA SER A 242 -5.81 0.69 -0.87
C SER A 242 -5.07 -0.15 0.17
N PRO A 243 -3.72 -0.21 0.17
CA PRO A 243 -2.92 -0.75 1.26
C PRO A 243 -3.30 -0.14 2.61
N GLY A 244 -3.42 -0.98 3.64
CA GLY A 244 -3.86 -0.55 4.97
C GLY A 244 -5.39 -0.35 5.11
N SER A 245 -6.19 -0.57 4.07
CA SER A 245 -7.66 -0.57 4.20
C SER A 245 -8.15 -1.74 5.04
N THR A 246 -9.14 -1.51 5.89
CA THR A 246 -9.75 -2.55 6.72
C THR A 246 -10.56 -3.53 5.88
N ILE A 247 -10.25 -4.83 6.00
CA ILE A 247 -10.96 -5.90 5.31
C ILE A 247 -12.08 -6.47 6.20
N GLY A 248 -11.78 -6.71 7.47
CA GLY A 248 -12.70 -7.29 8.45
C GLY A 248 -11.97 -7.82 9.68
N PHE A 249 -12.70 -8.40 10.62
CA PHE A 249 -12.12 -8.90 11.88
C PHE A 249 -11.34 -10.20 11.70
N VAL A 250 -10.43 -10.46 12.64
CA VAL A 250 -9.77 -11.76 12.81
C VAL A 250 -10.83 -12.84 13.05
N LYS A 251 -10.70 -13.99 12.37
CA LYS A 251 -11.60 -15.15 12.53
C LYS A 251 -11.76 -15.54 13.99
N GLU A 252 -12.97 -15.95 14.34
CA GLU A 252 -13.32 -16.32 15.72
C GLU A 252 -12.40 -17.40 16.31
N ILE A 253 -12.10 -18.44 15.53
CA ILE A 253 -11.23 -19.53 15.99
C ILE A 253 -9.82 -19.04 16.34
N ILE A 254 -9.31 -18.04 15.60
CA ILE A 254 -7.96 -17.49 15.81
C ILE A 254 -7.96 -16.57 17.04
N ARG A 255 -8.93 -15.67 17.16
CA ARG A 255 -9.04 -14.77 18.33
C ARG A 255 -9.17 -15.56 19.64
N THR A 256 -10.00 -16.60 19.68
CA THR A 256 -10.23 -17.41 20.89
C THR A 256 -9.00 -18.25 21.22
N HIS A 257 -8.32 -18.81 20.22
CA HIS A 257 -7.14 -19.63 20.45
C HIS A 257 -5.93 -18.80 20.89
N LEU A 258 -5.71 -17.64 20.28
CA LEU A 258 -4.52 -16.82 20.52
C LEU A 258 -4.73 -15.72 21.55
N GLY A 259 -5.96 -15.32 21.85
CA GLY A 259 -6.28 -14.24 22.79
C GLY A 259 -6.20 -12.84 22.16
N PHE A 260 -6.54 -12.72 20.88
CA PHE A 260 -6.73 -11.40 20.24
C PHE A 260 -8.10 -10.82 20.61
N PRO A 261 -8.24 -9.48 20.65
CA PRO A 261 -9.52 -8.86 20.99
C PRO A 261 -10.56 -9.04 19.86
N GLU A 262 -11.84 -8.93 20.20
CA GLU A 262 -12.94 -9.16 19.25
C GLU A 262 -12.99 -8.14 18.12
N ASP A 263 -12.51 -6.93 18.39
CA ASP A 263 -12.40 -5.81 17.46
C ASP A 263 -11.04 -5.76 16.74
N CYS A 264 -10.21 -6.80 16.84
CA CYS A 264 -8.96 -6.89 16.08
C CYS A 264 -9.25 -6.97 14.57
N VAL A 265 -8.83 -5.96 13.82
CA VAL A 265 -9.07 -5.89 12.37
C VAL A 265 -7.89 -6.38 11.55
N ILE A 266 -8.17 -7.00 10.41
CA ILE A 266 -7.19 -7.29 9.38
C ILE A 266 -7.25 -6.20 8.30
N CYS A 267 -6.10 -5.63 7.98
CA CYS A 267 -5.93 -4.63 6.95
C CYS A 267 -5.29 -5.26 5.71
N THR A 268 -5.58 -4.70 4.54
CA THR A 268 -4.87 -5.05 3.30
C THR A 268 -3.37 -4.84 3.45
N GLY A 269 -2.63 -5.69 2.73
CA GLY A 269 -1.19 -5.75 2.77
C GLY A 269 -0.51 -4.76 1.85
N THR A 270 0.75 -5.08 1.53
CA THR A 270 1.47 -4.48 0.41
C THR A 270 2.60 -5.40 -0.07
N THR A 271 3.52 -4.89 -0.89
CA THR A 271 4.75 -5.61 -1.23
C THR A 271 5.90 -5.25 -0.30
N ASP A 272 6.78 -6.20 -0.03
CA ASP A 272 7.99 -6.09 0.81
C ASP A 272 8.77 -4.77 0.60
N SER A 273 9.01 -4.43 -0.66
CA SER A 273 9.78 -3.26 -1.03
C SER A 273 9.06 -1.94 -0.73
N ILE A 274 7.72 -1.93 -0.70
CA ILE A 274 6.90 -0.75 -0.36
C ILE A 274 6.78 -0.65 1.16
N ALA A 275 6.59 -1.77 1.85
CA ALA A 275 6.64 -1.82 3.31
C ALA A 275 8.00 -1.31 3.84
N ALA A 276 9.12 -1.75 3.25
CA ALA A 276 10.45 -1.25 3.61
C ALA A 276 10.62 0.27 3.36
N PHE A 277 9.97 0.83 2.33
CA PHE A 277 9.96 2.26 2.09
C PHE A 277 9.18 3.01 3.18
N ILE A 278 7.99 2.52 3.53
CA ILE A 278 7.15 3.06 4.60
C ILE A 278 7.90 3.02 5.94
N ALA A 279 8.64 1.93 6.21
CA ALA A 279 9.45 1.79 7.42
C ALA A 279 10.49 2.90 7.58
N ALA A 280 11.08 3.37 6.47
CA ALA A 280 12.04 4.47 6.47
C ALA A 280 11.42 5.83 6.83
N ARG A 281 10.08 5.93 6.87
CA ARG A 281 9.30 7.15 7.14
C ARG A 281 9.59 8.31 6.18
N ALA A 282 10.08 8.00 4.98
CA ALA A 282 10.08 8.94 3.86
C ALA A 282 8.62 9.15 3.43
N SER A 283 8.09 10.34 3.67
CA SER A 283 6.64 10.60 3.56
C SER A 283 6.30 11.81 2.71
N ARG A 284 7.25 12.74 2.50
CA ARG A 284 7.05 13.95 1.70
C ARG A 284 7.59 13.74 0.28
N PRO A 285 6.94 14.32 -0.74
CA PRO A 285 7.54 14.39 -2.08
C PRO A 285 8.94 14.98 -2.01
N GLY A 286 9.85 14.46 -2.82
CA GLY A 286 11.29 14.79 -2.78
C GLY A 286 12.09 13.98 -1.76
N GLN A 287 11.45 13.32 -0.79
CA GLN A 287 12.14 12.34 0.05
C GLN A 287 12.27 11.00 -0.69
N ALA A 288 13.46 10.42 -0.61
CA ALA A 288 13.76 9.15 -1.24
C ALA A 288 14.35 8.15 -0.25
N VAL A 289 14.28 6.87 -0.62
CA VAL A 289 14.99 5.79 0.04
C VAL A 289 15.91 5.12 -0.97
N THR A 290 17.21 5.08 -0.67
CA THR A 290 18.19 4.27 -1.41
C THR A 290 18.53 3.03 -0.60
N SER A 291 18.20 1.87 -1.16
CA SER A 291 18.60 0.57 -0.63
C SER A 291 19.96 0.18 -1.19
N LEU A 292 20.96 0.11 -0.31
CA LEU A 292 22.33 -0.32 -0.61
C LEU A 292 22.49 -1.79 -0.23
N GLY A 293 21.90 -2.66 -1.05
CA GLY A 293 22.00 -4.11 -0.93
C GLY A 293 23.10 -4.70 -1.80
N SER A 294 22.89 -5.93 -2.27
CA SER A 294 23.72 -6.51 -3.35
C SER A 294 23.75 -5.60 -4.57
N THR A 295 22.59 -5.05 -4.89
CA THR A 295 22.36 -3.99 -5.89
C THR A 295 21.94 -2.68 -5.20
N LEU A 296 22.00 -1.58 -5.95
CA LEU A 296 21.49 -0.26 -5.56
C LEU A 296 20.10 -0.07 -6.15
N ALA A 297 19.12 0.24 -5.30
CA ALA A 297 17.77 0.57 -5.74
C ALA A 297 17.32 1.88 -5.10
N ILE A 298 16.75 2.76 -5.91
CA ILE A 298 16.18 4.03 -5.45
C ILE A 298 14.66 3.99 -5.53
N LYS A 299 14.02 4.61 -4.55
CA LYS A 299 12.59 4.94 -4.58
C LYS A 299 12.42 6.38 -4.12
N LEU A 300 11.78 7.18 -4.94
CA LEU A 300 11.56 8.61 -4.71
C LEU A 300 10.06 8.84 -4.55
N SER A 301 9.67 9.50 -3.45
CA SER A 301 8.31 9.98 -3.30
C SER A 301 8.11 11.18 -4.23
N SER A 302 7.11 11.10 -5.10
CA SER A 302 6.81 12.05 -6.14
C SER A 302 5.30 12.35 -6.16
N THR A 303 4.94 13.56 -6.56
CA THR A 303 3.54 13.92 -6.84
C THR A 303 3.10 13.45 -8.23
N GLN A 304 4.04 13.08 -9.09
CA GLN A 304 3.80 12.65 -10.47
C GLN A 304 4.12 11.16 -10.64
N ARG A 305 3.26 10.45 -11.35
CA ARG A 305 3.51 9.09 -11.83
C ARG A 305 4.52 9.16 -12.97
N VAL A 306 5.58 8.37 -12.88
CA VAL A 306 6.61 8.29 -13.91
C VAL A 306 6.91 6.83 -14.24
N GLU A 307 6.84 6.50 -15.52
CA GLU A 307 7.10 5.16 -16.04
C GLU A 307 7.91 5.26 -17.33
N ASP A 308 9.03 4.56 -17.39
CA ASP A 308 9.82 4.41 -18.60
C ASP A 308 10.53 3.05 -18.59
N ALA A 309 9.93 2.09 -19.29
CA ALA A 309 10.48 0.74 -19.35
C ALA A 309 11.84 0.67 -20.05
N ARG A 310 12.24 1.68 -20.84
CA ARG A 310 13.58 1.74 -21.45
C ARG A 310 14.65 1.77 -20.37
N PHE A 311 14.36 2.41 -19.24
CA PHE A 311 15.27 2.54 -18.09
C PHE A 311 14.86 1.65 -16.91
N GLY A 312 13.87 0.77 -17.08
CA GLY A 312 13.29 -0.02 -16.00
C GLY A 312 12.63 0.82 -14.90
N VAL A 313 12.21 2.05 -15.22
CA VAL A 313 11.54 2.97 -14.30
C VAL A 313 10.05 2.69 -14.29
N TYR A 314 9.48 2.54 -13.10
CA TYR A 314 8.04 2.44 -12.90
C TYR A 314 7.65 2.97 -11.53
N SER A 315 6.35 3.23 -11.35
CA SER A 315 5.82 3.85 -10.15
C SER A 315 4.89 2.91 -9.38
N HIS A 316 4.97 2.97 -8.06
CA HIS A 316 3.96 2.40 -7.17
C HIS A 316 3.15 3.51 -6.54
N ARG A 317 1.83 3.37 -6.42
CA ARG A 317 1.04 4.37 -5.68
C ARG A 317 1.29 4.20 -4.18
N LEU A 318 1.33 5.31 -3.46
CA LEU A 318 1.32 5.36 -2.01
C LEU A 318 0.45 6.54 -1.61
N ASP A 319 -0.81 6.26 -1.31
CA ASP A 319 -1.83 7.26 -1.01
C ASP A 319 -2.01 8.28 -2.15
N ASP A 320 -1.74 9.55 -1.87
CA ASP A 320 -1.82 10.68 -2.78
C ASP A 320 -0.53 10.86 -3.61
N LYS A 321 0.43 9.94 -3.50
CA LYS A 321 1.78 10.05 -4.08
C LYS A 321 2.17 8.82 -4.90
N TRP A 322 3.30 8.94 -5.56
CA TRP A 322 3.94 7.90 -6.33
C TRP A 322 5.35 7.63 -5.82
N LEU A 323 5.69 6.36 -5.67
CA LEU A 323 7.05 5.89 -5.43
C LEU A 323 7.67 5.54 -6.77
N VAL A 324 8.36 6.51 -7.35
CA VAL A 324 9.07 6.36 -8.62
C VAL A 324 10.42 5.72 -8.33
N GLY A 325 10.78 4.64 -9.02
CA GLY A 325 12.01 3.92 -8.71
C GLY A 325 12.72 3.31 -9.90
N GLY A 326 14.01 3.04 -9.68
CA GLY A 326 14.91 2.34 -10.60
C GLY A 326 15.95 1.54 -9.82
N ALA A 327 16.50 0.50 -10.44
CA ALA A 327 17.46 -0.40 -9.78
C ALA A 327 18.70 -0.62 -10.66
N SER A 328 19.85 -0.17 -10.17
CA SER A 328 21.15 -0.38 -10.79
C SER A 328 21.70 -1.75 -10.44
N ASN A 329 22.47 -2.35 -11.34
CA ASN A 329 23.21 -3.58 -11.10
C ASN A 329 24.47 -3.35 -10.25
N THR A 330 24.89 -2.10 -10.03
CA THR A 330 25.94 -1.78 -9.05
C THR A 330 25.45 -1.96 -7.62
N GLY A 331 26.35 -2.13 -6.65
CA GLY A 331 25.99 -2.20 -5.24
C GLY A 331 27.04 -2.91 -4.38
N GLY A 332 26.62 -3.37 -3.21
CA GLY A 332 27.50 -4.03 -2.24
C GLY A 332 28.05 -5.38 -2.69
N ALA A 333 27.44 -6.02 -3.68
CA ALA A 333 27.92 -7.30 -4.18
C ALA A 333 29.27 -7.16 -4.92
N VAL A 334 29.53 -6.02 -5.58
CA VAL A 334 30.84 -5.73 -6.19
C VAL A 334 31.91 -5.57 -5.12
N LEU A 335 31.59 -4.87 -4.03
CA LEU A 335 32.50 -4.68 -2.90
C LEU A 335 32.94 -6.03 -2.30
N ARG A 336 31.99 -6.95 -2.09
CA ARG A 336 32.26 -8.27 -1.49
C ARG A 336 33.02 -9.25 -2.38
N ARG A 337 33.12 -8.99 -3.69
CA ARG A 337 34.03 -9.76 -4.57
C ARG A 337 35.50 -9.36 -4.34
N ILE A 338 35.75 -8.20 -3.75
CA ILE A 338 37.08 -7.59 -3.63
C ILE A 338 37.56 -7.58 -2.18
N PHE A 339 36.66 -7.28 -1.24
CA PHE A 339 36.95 -7.07 0.17
C PHE A 339 36.04 -7.91 1.06
N THR A 340 36.56 -8.39 2.18
CA THR A 340 35.74 -8.95 3.27
C THR A 340 34.99 -7.84 4.01
N ASP A 341 33.93 -8.19 4.73
CA ASP A 341 33.18 -7.20 5.54
C ASP A 341 34.07 -6.51 6.59
N GLU A 342 35.07 -7.21 7.16
CA GLU A 342 36.06 -6.64 8.08
C GLU A 342 36.99 -5.64 7.38
N GLN A 343 37.45 -5.97 6.17
CA GLN A 343 38.27 -5.04 5.36
C GLN A 343 37.46 -3.79 4.99
N LEU A 344 36.21 -3.95 4.58
CA LEU A 344 35.33 -2.82 4.25
C LEU A 344 35.20 -1.86 5.43
N GLN A 345 35.02 -2.37 6.64
CA GLN A 345 34.96 -1.54 7.85
C GLN A 345 36.29 -0.79 8.08
N LYS A 346 37.41 -1.52 8.18
CA LYS A 346 38.73 -0.92 8.49
C LYS A 346 39.24 0.05 7.43
N LEU A 347 39.02 -0.25 6.15
CA LEU A 347 39.44 0.62 5.06
C LEU A 347 38.57 1.87 4.99
N SER A 348 37.26 1.74 5.23
CA SER A 348 36.34 2.88 5.22
C SER A 348 36.72 3.94 6.25
N GLU A 349 37.09 3.53 7.47
CA GLU A 349 37.52 4.43 8.55
C GLU A 349 38.69 5.34 8.13
N GLN A 350 39.56 4.87 7.23
CA GLN A 350 40.72 5.61 6.71
C GLN A 350 40.39 6.56 5.55
N ILE A 351 39.18 6.48 4.98
CA ILE A 351 38.77 7.34 3.88
C ILE A 351 38.53 8.77 4.40
N ASN A 352 39.12 9.76 3.72
CA ASN A 352 38.72 11.16 3.87
C ASN A 352 37.52 11.45 2.96
N SER A 353 36.30 11.37 3.51
CA SER A 353 35.05 11.57 2.77
C SER A 353 34.83 13.01 2.26
N ALA A 354 35.58 13.98 2.79
CA ALA A 354 35.52 15.37 2.34
C ALA A 354 36.24 15.60 1.00
N GLU A 355 37.17 14.71 0.64
CA GLU A 355 37.90 14.77 -0.64
C GLU A 355 37.20 13.93 -1.69
N ALA A 356 37.23 14.39 -2.94
CA ALA A 356 36.69 13.63 -4.07
C ALA A 356 37.75 12.65 -4.61
N SER A 357 37.36 11.40 -4.82
CA SER A 357 38.17 10.43 -5.57
C SER A 357 38.10 10.72 -7.06
N LEU A 358 39.24 10.89 -7.74
CA LEU A 358 39.27 11.14 -9.19
C LEU A 358 39.10 9.87 -10.04
N LEU A 359 38.94 8.71 -9.41
CA LEU A 359 38.75 7.44 -10.11
C LEU A 359 37.36 7.39 -10.75
N ASP A 360 37.32 7.04 -12.04
CA ASP A 360 36.09 6.94 -12.82
C ASP A 360 35.70 5.47 -13.03
N TYR A 361 35.26 4.80 -11.97
CA TYR A 361 34.77 3.43 -12.05
C TYR A 361 33.29 3.37 -12.43
N TYR A 362 32.90 2.23 -13.00
CA TYR A 362 31.51 1.81 -13.14
C TYR A 362 31.40 0.39 -12.56
N PRO A 363 31.26 0.26 -11.23
CA PRO A 363 31.42 -1.01 -10.54
C PRO A 363 30.22 -1.93 -10.78
N LEU A 364 30.37 -2.90 -11.67
CA LEU A 364 29.36 -3.92 -11.96
C LEU A 364 29.90 -5.31 -11.61
N GLN A 365 29.01 -6.22 -11.21
CA GLN A 365 29.39 -7.61 -11.00
C GLN A 365 29.57 -8.34 -12.32
N ASP A 366 28.58 -8.19 -13.20
CA ASP A 366 28.52 -8.88 -14.48
C ASP A 366 28.20 -7.83 -15.56
N ILE A 367 28.33 -8.21 -16.84
CA ILE A 367 28.03 -7.32 -17.96
C ILE A 367 26.57 -6.90 -17.92
N GLY A 368 26.34 -5.60 -18.12
CA GLY A 368 25.02 -5.01 -18.27
C GLY A 368 24.59 -4.15 -17.09
N GLU A 369 23.96 -3.03 -17.41
CA GLU A 369 23.34 -2.10 -16.49
C GLU A 369 21.86 -1.94 -16.82
N ARG A 370 21.00 -1.91 -15.80
CA ARG A 370 19.56 -1.68 -15.96
C ARG A 370 19.16 -0.24 -15.74
N PHE A 371 19.85 0.47 -14.86
CA PHE A 371 19.53 1.84 -14.46
C PHE A 371 20.78 2.49 -13.89
N PRO A 372 21.08 3.78 -14.18
CA PRO A 372 20.29 4.72 -14.96
C PRO A 372 20.56 4.68 -16.48
N VAL A 373 21.61 4.02 -16.94
CA VAL A 373 22.01 4.07 -18.37
C VAL A 373 21.23 3.06 -19.24
N ALA A 374 20.74 1.97 -18.64
CA ALA A 374 20.05 0.88 -19.35
C ALA A 374 20.81 0.37 -20.58
N ASP A 375 22.01 -0.14 -20.35
CA ASP A 375 22.86 -0.73 -21.38
C ASP A 375 23.17 -2.20 -21.04
N PRO A 376 22.57 -3.17 -21.74
CA PRO A 376 22.79 -4.60 -21.48
C PRO A 376 24.22 -5.06 -21.80
N ASN A 377 25.03 -4.25 -22.49
CA ASN A 377 26.42 -4.56 -22.84
C ASN A 377 27.44 -3.73 -22.02
N MET A 378 26.98 -3.01 -20.99
CA MET A 378 27.85 -2.18 -20.16
C MET A 378 28.90 -3.04 -19.44
N GLU A 379 30.17 -2.85 -19.78
CA GLU A 379 31.29 -3.56 -19.16
C GLU A 379 31.61 -3.02 -17.75
N PRO A 380 31.90 -3.88 -16.76
CA PRO A 380 32.43 -3.43 -15.47
C PRO A 380 33.73 -2.65 -15.63
N ARG A 381 33.80 -1.44 -15.06
CA ARG A 381 34.99 -0.59 -15.11
C ARG A 381 35.56 -0.42 -13.70
N LEU A 382 36.62 -1.18 -13.39
CA LEU A 382 37.28 -1.21 -12.08
C LEU A 382 38.80 -0.96 -12.16
N HIS A 383 39.27 -0.48 -13.31
CA HIS A 383 40.69 -0.20 -13.59
C HIS A 383 40.89 1.25 -14.07
N PRO A 384 42.10 1.83 -13.85
CA PRO A 384 43.26 1.23 -13.17
C PRO A 384 43.03 1.10 -11.66
N ARG A 385 43.56 0.05 -11.03
CA ARG A 385 43.53 -0.12 -9.57
C ARG A 385 44.74 0.60 -8.95
N PRO A 386 44.56 1.56 -8.03
CA PRO A 386 45.67 2.18 -7.33
C PRO A 386 46.36 1.19 -6.38
N ALA A 387 47.58 1.52 -5.94
CA ALA A 387 48.32 0.67 -5.00
C ALA A 387 47.69 0.64 -3.60
N SER A 388 46.97 1.70 -3.21
CA SER A 388 46.28 1.80 -1.92
C SER A 388 44.88 1.22 -1.99
N ASP A 389 44.59 0.25 -1.12
CA ASP A 389 43.24 -0.33 -0.98
C ASP A 389 42.21 0.69 -0.47
N VAL A 390 42.66 1.68 0.32
CA VAL A 390 41.81 2.79 0.80
C VAL A 390 41.38 3.67 -0.37
N GLU A 391 42.33 4.03 -1.25
CA GLU A 391 42.02 4.82 -2.46
C GLU A 391 41.11 4.03 -3.41
N TYR A 392 41.37 2.71 -3.54
CA TYR A 392 40.55 1.86 -4.39
C TYR A 392 39.11 1.75 -3.89
N LEU A 393 38.92 1.48 -2.59
CA LEU A 393 37.60 1.46 -1.98
C LEU A 393 36.90 2.82 -2.11
N HIS A 394 37.61 3.92 -1.85
CA HIS A 394 37.07 5.27 -2.00
C HIS A 394 36.58 5.53 -3.43
N GLY A 395 37.37 5.16 -4.45
CA GLY A 395 36.96 5.26 -5.85
C GLY A 395 35.69 4.46 -6.16
N ILE A 396 35.56 3.24 -5.64
CA ILE A 396 34.36 2.42 -5.87
C ILE A 396 33.14 3.04 -5.19
N LEU A 397 33.24 3.41 -3.90
CA LEU A 397 32.13 4.00 -3.15
C LEU A 397 31.65 5.32 -3.78
N GLU A 398 32.58 6.17 -4.22
CA GLU A 398 32.27 7.42 -4.87
C GLU A 398 31.65 7.23 -6.26
N SER A 399 32.15 6.27 -7.05
CA SER A 399 31.51 5.91 -8.32
C SER A 399 30.08 5.41 -8.15
N ILE A 400 29.80 4.60 -7.12
CA ILE A 400 28.42 4.18 -6.82
C ILE A 400 27.55 5.39 -6.46
N ALA A 401 28.07 6.32 -5.66
CA ALA A 401 27.36 7.56 -5.32
C ALA A 401 27.08 8.43 -6.57
N ARG A 402 27.98 8.48 -7.55
CA ARG A 402 27.74 9.17 -8.83
C ARG A 402 26.67 8.47 -9.67
N ILE A 403 26.64 7.14 -9.67
CA ILE A 403 25.60 6.35 -10.35
C ILE A 403 24.24 6.63 -9.70
N GLU A 404 24.19 6.70 -8.37
CA GLU A 404 22.98 7.08 -7.64
C GLU A 404 22.51 8.50 -7.99
N ALA A 405 23.42 9.49 -7.98
CA ALA A 405 23.10 10.87 -8.35
C ALA A 405 22.53 10.95 -9.78
N LYS A 406 23.16 10.26 -10.74
CA LYS A 406 22.62 10.12 -12.11
C LYS A 406 21.24 9.47 -12.14
N GLY A 407 20.99 8.51 -11.25
CA GLY A 407 19.68 7.89 -11.07
C GLY A 407 18.61 8.91 -10.71
N TYR A 408 18.86 9.74 -9.70
CA TYR A 408 17.93 10.79 -9.33
C TYR A 408 17.75 11.84 -10.42
N SER A 409 18.83 12.27 -11.08
CA SER A 409 18.73 13.20 -12.22
C SER A 409 17.89 12.63 -13.35
N LEU A 410 18.04 11.35 -13.69
CA LEU A 410 17.20 10.69 -14.69
C LEU A 410 15.72 10.67 -14.27
N LEU A 411 15.41 10.40 -13.00
CA LEU A 411 14.01 10.43 -12.54
C LEU A 411 13.41 11.84 -12.68
N GLU A 412 14.17 12.88 -12.35
CA GLU A 412 13.76 14.28 -12.54
C GLU A 412 13.56 14.62 -14.01
N GLU A 413 14.48 14.21 -14.90
CA GLU A 413 14.37 14.38 -16.36
C GLU A 413 13.11 13.70 -16.93
N LEU A 414 12.70 12.57 -16.34
CA LEU A 414 11.47 11.85 -16.69
C LEU A 414 10.20 12.47 -16.07
N GLY A 415 10.33 13.55 -15.29
CA GLY A 415 9.22 14.32 -14.73
C GLY A 415 8.86 14.01 -13.27
N ALA A 416 9.70 13.26 -12.55
CA ALA A 416 9.47 13.01 -11.12
C ALA A 416 9.77 14.29 -10.31
N THR A 417 9.17 14.39 -9.12
CA THR A 417 9.55 15.44 -8.16
C THR A 417 11.06 15.36 -7.86
N PRO A 418 11.82 16.47 -7.91
CA PRO A 418 13.25 16.46 -7.60
C PRO A 418 13.53 15.93 -6.20
N VAL A 419 14.63 15.19 -6.05
CA VAL A 419 15.05 14.68 -4.74
C VAL A 419 15.58 15.81 -3.85
N GLU A 420 15.18 15.82 -2.59
CA GLU A 420 15.58 16.82 -1.58
C GLU A 420 16.32 16.17 -0.40
N GLU A 421 16.02 14.90 -0.09
CA GLU A 421 16.62 14.18 1.03
C GLU A 421 16.58 12.67 0.76
N VAL A 422 17.67 11.98 1.10
CA VAL A 422 17.79 10.53 0.90
C VAL A 422 17.95 9.81 2.24
N PHE A 423 17.04 8.89 2.52
CA PHE A 423 17.19 7.90 3.57
C PHE A 423 17.92 6.68 3.02
N THR A 424 18.93 6.19 3.73
CA THR A 424 19.68 5.01 3.32
C THR A 424 19.29 3.78 4.13
N SER A 425 19.15 2.67 3.42
CA SER A 425 18.85 1.34 3.96
C SER A 425 19.77 0.28 3.37
N GLY A 426 19.66 -0.96 3.85
CA GLY A 426 20.50 -2.08 3.41
C GLY A 426 21.88 -2.13 4.07
N GLY A 427 22.71 -3.11 3.72
CA GLY A 427 24.01 -3.34 4.36
C GLY A 427 24.96 -2.14 4.25
N GLY A 428 24.92 -1.42 3.12
CA GLY A 428 25.74 -0.23 2.90
C GLY A 428 25.43 0.95 3.83
N SER A 429 24.20 1.02 4.37
CA SER A 429 23.77 2.10 5.27
C SER A 429 24.51 2.17 6.61
N LYS A 430 25.29 1.13 6.95
CA LYS A 430 26.12 1.10 8.17
C LYS A 430 27.46 1.84 8.02
N ASN A 431 27.82 2.23 6.79
CA ASN A 431 29.09 2.86 6.50
C ASN A 431 28.95 4.39 6.53
N GLU A 432 29.29 5.00 7.67
CA GLU A 432 29.21 6.46 7.89
C GLU A 432 30.02 7.26 6.86
N LYS A 433 31.16 6.72 6.42
CA LYS A 433 32.02 7.36 5.41
C LYS A 433 31.35 7.36 4.04
N TRP A 434 30.65 6.27 3.72
CA TRP A 434 29.88 6.20 2.48
C TRP A 434 28.66 7.12 2.51
N ILE A 435 28.00 7.28 3.66
CA ILE A 435 26.94 8.28 3.84
C ILE A 435 27.49 9.67 3.54
N ALA A 436 28.61 10.05 4.13
CA ALA A 436 29.24 11.37 3.91
C ALA A 436 29.69 11.58 2.45
N ILE A 437 30.24 10.55 1.79
CA ILE A 437 30.57 10.62 0.35
C ILE A 437 29.30 10.88 -0.46
N ARG A 438 28.21 10.15 -0.18
CA ARG A 438 26.94 10.31 -0.89
C ARG A 438 26.34 11.69 -0.66
N GLU A 439 26.32 12.19 0.58
CA GLU A 439 25.87 13.56 0.87
C GLU A 439 26.65 14.60 0.05
N ARG A 440 27.97 14.47 -0.04
CA ARG A 440 28.81 15.34 -0.89
C ARG A 440 28.50 15.20 -2.39
N VAL A 441 28.38 13.97 -2.89
CA VAL A 441 28.21 13.69 -4.33
C VAL A 441 26.82 14.05 -4.82
N LEU A 442 25.78 13.76 -4.03
CA LEU A 442 24.40 14.09 -4.36
C LEU A 442 24.11 15.59 -4.11
N GLY A 443 24.85 16.23 -3.19
CA GLY A 443 24.67 17.65 -2.84
C GLY A 443 23.45 17.92 -1.97
N LEU A 444 22.95 16.91 -1.26
CA LEU A 444 21.72 16.96 -0.47
C LEU A 444 21.79 16.00 0.72
N PRO A 445 21.00 16.21 1.80
CA PRO A 445 21.09 15.42 3.02
C PRO A 445 20.90 13.93 2.76
N VAL A 446 21.86 13.12 3.24
CA VAL A 446 21.78 11.66 3.25
C VAL A 446 21.80 11.20 4.70
N ARG A 447 20.74 10.50 5.14
CA ARG A 447 20.59 10.04 6.52
C ARG A 447 20.32 8.55 6.56
N ARG A 448 20.76 7.89 7.63
CA ARG A 448 20.32 6.52 7.90
C ARG A 448 18.84 6.50 8.24
N ALA A 449 18.09 5.59 7.62
CA ALA A 449 16.71 5.34 8.01
C ALA A 449 16.65 4.80 9.45
N LEU A 450 15.73 5.31 10.27
CA LEU A 450 15.56 4.86 11.66
C LEU A 450 15.09 3.41 11.73
N GLN A 451 14.21 3.02 10.81
CA GLN A 451 13.70 1.67 10.65
C GLN A 451 13.72 1.29 9.17
N THR A 452 14.06 0.04 8.88
CA THR A 452 14.19 -0.47 7.50
C THR A 452 13.50 -1.81 7.28
N GLU A 453 13.03 -2.45 8.36
CA GLU A 453 12.40 -3.76 8.29
C GLU A 453 11.00 -3.63 7.69
N ALA A 454 10.69 -4.44 6.66
CA ALA A 454 9.40 -4.43 5.98
C ALA A 454 8.23 -4.68 6.96
N ALA A 455 8.39 -5.62 7.91
CA ALA A 455 7.39 -5.87 8.95
C ALA A 455 7.03 -4.62 9.76
N TYR A 456 7.98 -3.71 10.01
CA TYR A 456 7.69 -2.44 10.68
C TYR A 456 6.84 -1.52 9.80
N GLY A 457 7.12 -1.49 8.48
CA GLY A 457 6.28 -0.78 7.52
C GLY A 457 4.87 -1.35 7.39
N ALA A 458 4.73 -2.67 7.40
CA ALA A 458 3.42 -3.33 7.47
C ALA A 458 2.69 -2.98 8.78
N ALA A 459 3.41 -2.84 9.90
CA ALA A 459 2.82 -2.45 11.18
C ALA A 459 2.29 -1.00 11.14
N LEU A 460 3.00 -0.09 10.46
CA LEU A 460 2.52 1.26 10.19
C LEU A 460 1.27 1.29 9.29
N LEU A 461 1.18 0.37 8.31
CA LEU A 461 -0.04 0.19 7.51
C LEU A 461 -1.20 -0.32 8.36
N ALA A 462 -0.95 -1.29 9.24
CA ALA A 462 -1.94 -1.80 10.17
C ALA A 462 -2.47 -0.69 11.11
N MET A 463 -1.57 0.16 11.62
CA MET A 463 -1.90 1.34 12.43
C MET A 463 -2.86 2.29 11.71
N LYS A 464 -2.52 2.66 10.47
CA LYS A 464 -3.38 3.50 9.64
C LYS A 464 -4.78 2.90 9.43
N GLY A 465 -4.88 1.59 9.22
CA GLY A 465 -6.18 0.94 9.02
C GLY A 465 -7.07 0.93 10.26
N ALA A 466 -6.48 0.76 11.44
CA ALA A 466 -7.20 0.83 12.70
C ALA A 466 -7.82 2.22 12.95
N ASP A 467 -7.09 3.29 12.63
CA ASP A 467 -7.58 4.68 12.80
C ASP A 467 -8.80 4.96 11.90
N ILE A 468 -8.80 4.43 10.67
CA ILE A 468 -9.95 4.53 9.75
C ILE A 468 -11.16 3.78 10.30
N SER A 469 -10.95 2.60 10.91
CA SER A 469 -12.04 1.81 11.50
C SER A 469 -12.71 2.55 12.65
N LEU A 470 -11.94 3.20 13.53
CA LEU A 470 -12.47 3.95 14.67
C LEU A 470 -13.34 5.13 14.21
N ASN A 471 -12.87 5.89 13.22
CA ASN A 471 -13.65 6.99 12.66
C ASN A 471 -14.97 6.51 12.03
N THR A 472 -14.95 5.34 11.38
CA THR A 472 -16.15 4.75 10.77
C THR A 472 -17.14 4.29 11.84
N ASP A 473 -16.66 3.61 12.89
CA ASP A 473 -17.51 3.18 14.01
C ASP A 473 -18.06 4.35 14.81
N GLU A 474 -17.31 5.44 15.00
CA GLU A 474 -17.81 6.66 15.62
C GLU A 474 -18.91 7.31 14.78
N LEU A 475 -18.76 7.37 13.46
CA LEU A 475 -19.79 7.86 12.55
C LEU A 475 -21.05 6.99 12.58
N VAL A 476 -20.90 5.66 12.59
CA VAL A 476 -22.02 4.71 12.69
C VAL A 476 -22.70 4.83 14.05
N ARG A 477 -21.96 4.86 15.16
CA ARG A 477 -22.50 5.04 16.51
C ARG A 477 -23.17 6.40 16.68
N PHE A 478 -22.65 7.46 16.08
CA PHE A 478 -23.30 8.76 16.06
C PHE A 478 -24.64 8.69 15.31
N GLY A 479 -24.68 8.01 14.16
CA GLY A 479 -25.91 7.73 13.42
C GLY A 479 -26.93 6.90 14.21
N GLU A 480 -26.49 5.88 14.95
CA GLU A 480 -27.35 5.07 15.84
C GLU A 480 -27.82 5.85 17.07
N CYS A 481 -26.99 6.73 17.63
CA CYS A 481 -27.37 7.60 18.75
C CYS A 481 -28.44 8.60 18.30
N VAL A 482 -28.28 9.21 17.13
CA VAL A 482 -29.30 10.08 16.51
C VAL A 482 -30.62 9.33 16.28
N ASN A 483 -30.56 8.05 15.90
CA ASN A 483 -31.77 7.22 15.75
C ASN A 483 -32.44 6.83 17.08
N ASN A 484 -31.68 6.74 18.18
CA ASN A 484 -32.19 6.38 19.51
C ASN A 484 -32.69 7.58 20.34
N PHE A 485 -32.42 8.82 19.94
CA PHE A 485 -32.97 10.02 20.59
C PHE A 485 -34.39 10.35 20.10
N ARG A 486 -35.36 9.48 20.40
CA ARG A 486 -36.79 9.81 20.39
C ARG A 486 -37.19 10.41 21.74
N GLY A 487 -36.94 11.70 21.92
CA GLY A 487 -37.53 12.40 23.07
C GLY A 487 -36.81 13.65 23.52
N PHE A 488 -36.68 14.67 22.66
CA PHE A 488 -36.53 16.05 23.15
C PHE A 488 -37.09 17.04 22.12
N THR A 489 -37.93 17.95 22.60
CA THR A 489 -38.64 18.97 21.83
C THR A 489 -37.74 20.14 21.45
N GLY A 490 -37.78 20.55 20.17
CA GLY A 490 -37.69 21.95 19.75
C GLY A 490 -36.36 22.45 19.16
N SER A 491 -35.21 22.15 19.78
CA SER A 491 -33.95 22.84 19.40
C SER A 491 -32.84 21.95 18.83
N ILE A 492 -32.91 20.63 19.05
CA ILE A 492 -31.96 19.64 18.49
C ILE A 492 -32.39 19.17 17.09
N LEU A 493 -33.68 19.29 16.76
CA LEU A 493 -34.26 18.84 15.49
C LEU A 493 -33.68 19.56 14.26
N VAL A 494 -33.28 20.83 14.41
CA VAL A 494 -32.72 21.63 13.31
C VAL A 494 -31.28 21.20 12.97
N TRP A 495 -30.50 20.76 13.97
CA TRP A 495 -29.13 20.26 13.76
C TRP A 495 -29.11 18.82 13.25
N SER A 496 -30.04 17.97 13.72
CA SER A 496 -30.18 16.61 13.17
C SER A 496 -30.62 16.63 11.71
N ILE A 497 -31.50 17.55 11.30
CA ILE A 497 -31.90 17.69 9.89
C ILE A 497 -30.72 18.16 9.02
N PHE A 498 -29.92 19.11 9.49
CA PHE A 498 -28.75 19.62 8.76
C PHE A 498 -27.66 18.55 8.56
N LEU A 499 -27.40 17.70 9.57
CA LEU A 499 -26.44 16.60 9.44
C LEU A 499 -26.96 15.45 8.59
N THR A 500 -28.26 15.16 8.66
CA THR A 500 -28.87 14.13 7.81
C THR A 500 -28.84 14.56 6.34
N GLU A 501 -28.98 15.86 6.05
CA GLU A 501 -28.82 16.43 4.69
C GLU A 501 -27.39 16.30 4.15
N ILE A 502 -26.35 16.48 5.00
CA ILE A 502 -24.94 16.28 4.59
C ILE A 502 -24.66 14.80 4.29
N LEU A 503 -25.12 13.88 5.16
CA LEU A 503 -24.97 12.44 4.97
C LEU A 503 -25.78 11.92 3.77
N LEU A 504 -26.94 12.51 3.48
CA LEU A 504 -27.74 12.22 2.29
C LEU A 504 -27.09 12.74 1.01
N LEU A 505 -26.41 13.89 1.05
CA LEU A 505 -25.65 14.41 -0.09
C LEU A 505 -24.43 13.54 -0.40
N ASP A 506 -23.72 13.04 0.61
CA ASP A 506 -22.63 12.07 0.44
C ASP A 506 -23.15 10.72 -0.07
N MET A 507 -24.27 10.21 0.46
CA MET A 507 -24.90 8.99 -0.05
C MET A 507 -25.41 9.15 -1.50
N LEU A 508 -26.00 10.30 -1.84
CA LEU A 508 -26.42 10.61 -3.20
C LEU A 508 -25.22 10.77 -4.13
N TRP A 509 -24.11 11.32 -3.65
CA TRP A 509 -22.88 11.42 -4.42
C TRP A 509 -22.27 10.03 -4.67
N GLU A 510 -22.24 9.15 -3.67
CA GLU A 510 -21.83 7.76 -3.83
C GLU A 510 -22.81 6.96 -4.72
N LEU A 511 -24.11 7.24 -4.70
CA LEU A 511 -25.07 6.64 -5.63
C LEU A 511 -24.88 7.11 -7.08
N VAL A 512 -24.52 8.38 -7.29
CA VAL A 512 -24.21 8.95 -8.60
C VAL A 512 -22.89 8.39 -9.14
N ARG A 513 -21.90 8.12 -8.27
CA ARG A 513 -20.71 7.32 -8.61
C ARG A 513 -21.05 5.89 -9.00
N TYR A 514 -21.97 5.25 -8.27
CA TYR A 514 -22.35 3.85 -8.48
C TYR A 514 -23.12 3.60 -9.80
N ILE A 515 -23.91 4.58 -10.25
CA ILE A 515 -24.73 4.41 -11.45
C ILE A 515 -23.93 4.63 -12.75
N GLY A 516 -22.85 5.42 -12.72
CA GLY A 516 -22.00 5.69 -13.89
C GLY A 516 -22.76 6.29 -15.10
N PRO A 517 -22.06 6.73 -16.16
CA PRO A 517 -22.72 7.13 -17.39
C PRO A 517 -23.14 5.88 -18.18
N LEU A 518 -24.44 5.55 -18.18
CA LEU A 518 -24.99 4.49 -19.03
C LEU A 518 -24.85 4.88 -20.53
N PRO A 519 -24.36 4.00 -21.41
CA PRO A 519 -24.14 4.34 -22.82
C PRO A 519 -25.43 4.17 -23.64
N GLY A 520 -25.88 5.24 -24.30
CA GLY A 520 -26.93 5.16 -25.32
C GLY A 520 -27.57 6.50 -25.69
N PRO A 521 -27.81 6.78 -26.99
CA PRO A 521 -28.33 8.06 -27.46
C PRO A 521 -29.86 8.07 -27.47
N LEU A 522 -30.54 7.77 -26.36
CA LEU A 522 -32.00 7.88 -26.28
C LEU A 522 -32.44 8.31 -24.87
N HIS A 523 -33.16 9.44 -24.83
CA HIS A 523 -34.04 9.94 -23.75
C HIS A 523 -33.52 11.00 -22.76
N THR A 524 -33.53 12.25 -23.26
CA THR A 524 -33.50 13.54 -22.54
C THR A 524 -34.81 13.91 -21.79
N ARG A 525 -35.64 12.96 -21.34
CA ARG A 525 -36.90 13.26 -20.61
C ARG A 525 -37.19 12.43 -19.35
N ALA A 526 -36.38 11.43 -19.00
CA ALA A 526 -36.65 10.53 -17.86
C ALA A 526 -35.95 10.91 -16.54
N TYR A 527 -34.91 11.74 -16.59
CA TYR A 527 -34.14 12.11 -15.40
C TYR A 527 -34.96 12.91 -14.36
N PRO A 528 -35.84 13.87 -14.71
CA PRO A 528 -36.62 14.57 -13.69
C PRO A 528 -37.70 13.70 -13.03
N SER A 529 -38.24 12.69 -13.74
CA SER A 529 -39.40 11.92 -13.24
C SER A 529 -39.02 10.82 -12.25
N ILE A 530 -37.86 10.18 -12.41
CA ILE A 530 -37.33 9.18 -11.47
C ILE A 530 -36.93 9.85 -10.16
N TYR A 531 -36.27 11.00 -10.23
CA TYR A 531 -35.87 11.77 -9.07
C TYR A 531 -37.08 12.38 -8.34
N GLN A 532 -38.10 12.85 -9.07
CA GLN A 532 -39.38 13.26 -8.47
C GLN A 532 -40.14 12.09 -7.83
N HIS A 533 -40.08 10.88 -8.41
CA HIS A 533 -40.73 9.69 -7.82
C HIS A 533 -40.03 9.22 -6.54
N LEU A 534 -38.70 9.20 -6.52
CA LEU A 534 -37.91 8.85 -5.34
C LEU A 534 -38.09 9.88 -4.22
N ALA A 535 -38.06 11.18 -4.54
CA ALA A 535 -38.33 12.25 -3.59
C ALA A 535 -39.78 12.20 -3.05
N ALA A 536 -40.77 11.89 -3.89
CA ALA A 536 -42.16 11.75 -3.47
C ALA A 536 -42.46 10.45 -2.70
N GLY A 537 -41.69 9.39 -2.93
CA GLY A 537 -41.73 8.16 -2.12
C GLY A 537 -41.16 8.42 -0.73
N PHE A 538 -40.01 9.09 -0.66
CA PHE A 538 -39.32 9.42 0.58
C PHE A 538 -40.09 10.46 1.43
N ALA A 539 -40.67 11.48 0.79
CA ALA A 539 -41.52 12.46 1.48
C ALA A 539 -42.79 11.82 2.08
N ARG A 540 -43.35 10.78 1.43
CA ARG A 540 -44.47 10.01 1.99
C ARG A 540 -44.05 9.18 3.19
N GLU A 541 -42.84 8.63 3.19
CA GLU A 541 -42.32 7.82 4.29
C GLU A 541 -41.84 8.67 5.49
N LEU A 542 -41.46 9.92 5.25
CA LEU A 542 -41.25 10.93 6.30
C LEU A 542 -42.58 11.42 6.89
N ALA A 543 -43.60 11.66 6.05
CA ALA A 543 -44.93 12.10 6.50
C ALA A 543 -45.67 11.04 7.33
N THR A 544 -45.40 9.74 7.13
CA THR A 544 -45.94 8.66 7.96
C THR A 544 -45.19 8.47 9.29
N ARG A 545 -44.01 9.07 9.45
CA ARG A 545 -43.16 8.94 10.65
C ARG A 545 -43.23 10.14 11.60
N PHE A 546 -43.78 11.27 11.16
CA PHE A 546 -43.89 12.50 11.94
C PHE A 546 -45.22 13.21 11.66
N ASP A 547 -46.14 13.21 12.63
CA ASP A 547 -47.54 13.66 12.46
C ASP A 547 -47.74 15.18 12.18
N ASP A 548 -46.68 16.00 12.19
CA ASP A 548 -46.77 17.47 12.23
C ASP A 548 -45.94 18.25 11.18
N VAL A 549 -45.48 17.60 10.10
CA VAL A 549 -44.61 18.26 9.08
C VAL A 549 -45.22 18.22 7.67
N SER A 550 -45.37 19.39 7.04
CA SER A 550 -45.72 19.53 5.61
C SER A 550 -44.46 19.85 4.80
N TYR A 551 -44.11 19.01 3.83
CA TYR A 551 -42.94 19.18 2.96
C TYR A 551 -43.34 19.79 1.61
N ALA A 552 -42.59 20.79 1.12
CA ALA A 552 -42.73 21.29 -0.24
C ALA A 552 -41.34 21.53 -0.85
N THR A 553 -41.01 20.79 -1.91
CA THR A 553 -39.79 20.94 -2.70
C THR A 553 -40.13 21.53 -4.07
N SER A 554 -39.39 22.54 -4.51
CA SER A 554 -39.50 23.09 -5.86
C SER A 554 -38.13 23.20 -6.50
N PHE A 555 -38.02 22.71 -7.74
CA PHE A 555 -36.81 22.79 -8.54
C PHE A 555 -36.94 23.95 -9.54
N VAL A 556 -35.99 24.90 -9.52
CA VAL A 556 -35.96 26.00 -10.48
C VAL A 556 -34.65 25.93 -11.26
N LEU A 557 -34.75 25.84 -12.59
CA LEU A 557 -33.61 25.88 -13.50
C LEU A 557 -33.12 27.33 -13.60
N VAL A 558 -31.94 27.65 -13.05
CA VAL A 558 -31.51 29.06 -12.90
C VAL A 558 -30.64 29.55 -14.06
N ARG A 559 -29.90 28.67 -14.76
CA ARG A 559 -29.13 29.07 -15.95
C ARG A 559 -28.99 27.95 -16.99
N THR A 560 -29.17 28.34 -18.25
CA THR A 560 -28.71 27.59 -19.42
C THR A 560 -27.83 28.52 -20.24
N GLN A 561 -26.53 28.25 -20.32
CA GLN A 561 -25.67 28.90 -21.29
C GLN A 561 -25.63 28.07 -22.58
N ARG A 562 -26.01 28.69 -23.70
CA ARG A 562 -25.73 28.20 -25.05
C ARG A 562 -24.54 29.02 -25.56
N PHE A 563 -23.48 28.35 -25.99
CA PHE A 563 -22.47 28.97 -26.85
C PHE A 563 -22.93 28.82 -28.29
N ASP A 564 -23.20 29.93 -28.97
CA ASP A 564 -23.42 29.93 -30.42
C ASP A 564 -22.06 29.84 -31.12
N ALA A 565 -21.93 28.81 -31.95
CA ALA A 565 -20.79 28.62 -32.84
C ALA A 565 -20.98 29.51 -34.08
N MET A 566 -20.01 30.38 -34.37
CA MET A 566 -19.63 30.83 -35.72
C MET A 566 -18.36 31.70 -35.64
N THR A 567 -17.20 31.05 -35.60
CA THR A 567 -16.10 31.19 -36.58
C THR A 567 -14.97 30.22 -36.21
N ASP A 568 -14.82 29.21 -37.08
CA ASP A 568 -13.69 28.28 -37.30
C ASP A 568 -13.30 27.22 -36.24
N CYS A 569 -13.57 25.96 -36.63
CA CYS A 569 -13.35 24.65 -35.96
C CYS A 569 -12.01 24.02 -36.44
N PRO A 570 -11.54 22.79 -36.03
CA PRO A 570 -11.92 21.82 -34.97
C PRO A 570 -10.69 21.41 -34.08
N ALA A 571 -10.71 20.67 -32.97
CA ALA A 571 -11.60 19.68 -32.38
C ALA A 571 -11.31 19.57 -30.87
N PHE A 572 -12.30 19.79 -29.99
CA PHE A 572 -12.39 19.23 -28.64
C PHE A 572 -13.88 19.23 -28.23
N GLY A 573 -14.31 18.21 -27.48
CA GLY A 573 -15.71 17.89 -27.21
C GLY A 573 -16.49 18.97 -26.46
N PHE A 574 -17.81 19.00 -26.71
CA PHE A 574 -18.76 19.91 -26.05
C PHE A 574 -18.97 19.53 -24.57
N GLU A 575 -18.67 20.43 -23.64
CA GLU A 575 -19.22 20.39 -22.28
C GLU A 575 -20.40 21.38 -22.18
N THR A 576 -21.58 20.88 -21.85
CA THR A 576 -22.67 21.71 -21.33
C THR A 576 -22.68 21.62 -19.82
N SER A 577 -22.29 22.67 -19.10
CA SER A 577 -22.57 22.78 -17.68
C SER A 577 -24.04 23.18 -17.48
N ARG A 578 -24.76 22.48 -16.60
CA ARG A 578 -26.10 22.86 -16.13
C ARG A 578 -26.01 23.12 -14.64
N GLU A 579 -26.24 24.37 -14.24
CA GLU A 579 -26.36 24.74 -12.83
C GLU A 579 -27.82 24.59 -12.39
N PHE A 580 -28.05 23.78 -11.36
CA PHE A 580 -29.34 23.67 -10.68
C PHE A 580 -29.21 24.33 -9.31
N VAL A 581 -30.18 25.17 -8.95
CA VAL A 581 -30.33 25.64 -7.57
C VAL A 581 -31.48 24.85 -6.95
N VAL A 582 -31.18 24.15 -5.85
CA VAL A 582 -32.16 23.36 -5.12
C VAL A 582 -32.59 24.16 -3.90
N SER A 583 -33.82 24.70 -3.91
CA SER A 583 -34.39 25.33 -2.72
C SER A 583 -35.34 24.35 -2.03
N ALA A 584 -35.02 23.95 -0.80
CA ALA A 584 -35.92 23.21 0.07
C ALA A 584 -36.49 24.15 1.15
N GLY A 585 -37.79 24.07 1.41
CA GLY A 585 -38.45 24.87 2.44
C GLY A 585 -39.27 23.98 3.37
N LEU A 586 -39.05 24.13 4.68
CA LEU A 586 -39.84 23.50 5.73
C LEU A 586 -40.86 24.50 6.30
N THR A 587 -42.10 24.07 6.50
CA THR A 587 -43.11 24.82 7.25
C THR A 587 -43.74 23.95 8.32
N SER A 588 -43.59 24.34 9.59
CA SER A 588 -44.43 23.84 10.69
C SER A 588 -45.66 24.73 10.84
N ARG A 589 -46.79 24.17 11.31
CA ARG A 589 -47.95 24.98 11.72
C ARG A 589 -47.63 25.70 13.03
N GLY A 590 -47.00 26.87 12.92
CA GLY A 590 -46.75 27.76 14.06
C GLY A 590 -45.37 28.40 14.02
N ASN A 591 -45.30 29.56 13.36
CA ASN A 591 -44.21 30.55 13.36
C ASN A 591 -42.89 30.27 12.62
N THR A 592 -42.55 31.28 11.82
CA THR A 592 -41.31 31.61 11.08
C THR A 592 -40.87 30.69 9.92
N ARG A 593 -41.08 31.20 8.69
CA ARG A 593 -40.40 30.75 7.46
C ARG A 593 -38.90 31.00 7.62
N ARG A 594 -38.07 29.96 7.52
CA ARG A 594 -36.64 30.11 7.18
C ARG A 594 -36.43 29.57 5.78
N ARG A 595 -35.89 30.42 4.90
CA ARG A 595 -35.47 30.09 3.54
C ARG A 595 -33.98 29.81 3.61
N PHE A 596 -33.56 28.65 3.12
CA PHE A 596 -32.17 28.32 2.91
C PHE A 596 -31.98 28.21 1.40
N ASP A 597 -31.13 29.06 0.85
CA ASP A 597 -30.71 28.96 -0.54
C ASP A 597 -29.32 28.29 -0.50
N LEU A 598 -29.20 27.11 -1.14
CA LEU A 598 -27.96 26.34 -1.31
C LEU A 598 -27.42 26.53 -2.73
#